data_AF-A0A4R6LEP0-F1
#
_entry.id   AF-A0A4R6LEP0-F1
#
_cell.length_a   1.000
_cell.length_b   1.000
_cell.length_c   1.000
_cell.angle_alpha   90.00
_cell.angle_beta   90.00
_cell.angle_gamma   90.00
#
_symmetry.space_group_name_H-M   'P 1'
#
loop_
_entity.id
_entity.type
_entity.pdbx_description
1 polymer ?
#
loop_
_entity_poly.entity_id
_entity_poly.type
_entity_poly.pdbx_seq_one_letter_code
_entity_poly.pdbx_strand_id
1 'polypeptide(L)'
;MIKNLEYNKKLWLITAALSLLVSLIGLINQNIYSQVVSQEILPGVVSQDLITFIISILLILIALKVKKNETKIQIIALSFLAYIFYAYSIYVIEQLYNSFYLFYLLLVSLSFWSIVVALANYDKHYFEELNLNKYIHYLSNFNTTSFLYSMDKSAAATNGG
;
A
#
# COMPACT_ATOMS: atom_id res chain seq x y z
N MET A 1 -11.74 8.64 10.86
CA MET A 1 -12.54 9.26 9.78
C MET A 1 -11.65 10.18 8.98
N ILE A 2 -11.61 10.08 7.64
CA ILE A 2 -10.81 10.99 6.81
C ILE A 2 -11.46 12.37 6.75
N LYS A 3 -10.73 13.43 7.17
CA LYS A 3 -11.26 14.80 7.26
C LYS A 3 -11.67 15.34 5.89
N ASN A 4 -10.82 15.17 4.89
CA ASN A 4 -11.04 15.62 3.51
C ASN A 4 -11.27 14.43 2.57
N LEU A 5 -12.43 13.78 2.71
CA LEU A 5 -12.76 12.57 1.98
C LEU A 5 -12.85 12.80 0.45
N GLU A 6 -13.36 13.95 0.00
CA GLU A 6 -13.51 14.22 -1.44
C GLU A 6 -12.17 14.29 -2.18
N TYR A 7 -11.13 14.87 -1.56
CA TYR A 7 -9.79 14.88 -2.14
C TYR A 7 -9.23 13.46 -2.26
N ASN A 8 -9.42 12.66 -1.21
CA ASN A 8 -8.99 11.25 -1.20
C ASN A 8 -9.72 10.43 -2.27
N LYS A 9 -11.04 10.58 -2.39
CA LYS A 9 -11.85 9.91 -3.42
C LYS A 9 -11.33 10.19 -4.84
N LYS A 10 -10.90 11.41 -5.15
CA LYS A 10 -10.31 11.74 -6.46
C LYS A 10 -9.03 10.95 -6.72
N LEU A 11 -8.13 10.89 -5.74
CA LEU A 11 -6.89 10.10 -5.84
C LEU A 11 -7.19 8.59 -6.00
N TRP A 12 -8.17 8.09 -5.25
CA TRP A 12 -8.61 6.70 -5.32
C TRP A 12 -9.18 6.38 -6.70
N LEU A 13 -10.02 7.25 -7.25
CA LEU A 13 -10.60 7.10 -8.59
C LEU A 13 -9.53 7.13 -9.69
N ILE A 14 -8.59 8.08 -9.64
CA ILE A 14 -7.51 8.17 -10.63
C ILE A 14 -6.66 6.91 -10.60
N THR A 15 -6.25 6.48 -9.40
CA THR A 15 -5.44 5.26 -9.22
C THR A 15 -6.19 4.02 -9.71
N ALA A 16 -7.46 3.87 -9.34
CA ALA A 16 -8.27 2.71 -9.71
C ALA A 16 -8.59 2.68 -11.21
N ALA A 17 -8.89 3.82 -11.83
CA ALA A 17 -9.16 3.89 -13.26
C ALA A 17 -7.91 3.55 -14.09
N LEU A 18 -6.75 4.08 -13.70
CA LEU A 18 -5.49 3.75 -14.37
C LEU A 18 -5.12 2.27 -14.18
N SER A 19 -5.25 1.76 -12.95
CA SER A 19 -5.01 0.36 -12.61
C SER A 19 -5.91 -0.57 -13.42
N LEU A 20 -7.19 -0.24 -13.54
CA LEU A 20 -8.16 -0.99 -14.34
C LEU A 20 -7.75 -1.09 -15.81
N LEU A 21 -7.31 0.02 -16.40
CA LEU A 21 -6.89 0.07 -17.80
C LEU A 21 -5.62 -0.77 -18.02
N VAL A 22 -4.62 -0.61 -17.16
CA VAL A 22 -3.36 -1.34 -17.25
C VAL A 22 -3.58 -2.84 -17.08
N SER A 23 -4.32 -3.26 -16.05
CA SER A 23 -4.63 -4.68 -15.84
C SER A 23 -5.49 -5.26 -16.95
N LEU A 24 -6.45 -4.51 -17.50
CA LEU A 24 -7.26 -4.98 -18.63
C LEU A 24 -6.41 -5.21 -19.88
N ILE A 25 -5.48 -4.31 -20.19
CA ILE A 25 -4.60 -4.48 -21.34
C ILE A 25 -3.67 -5.68 -21.12
N GLY A 26 -3.15 -5.90 -19.92
CA GLY A 26 -2.34 -7.07 -19.61
C GLY A 26 -3.09 -8.40 -19.72
N LEU A 27 -4.39 -8.42 -19.37
CA LEU A 27 -5.25 -9.59 -19.59
C LEU A 27 -5.50 -9.89 -21.08
N ILE A 28 -5.72 -8.85 -21.89
CA ILE A 28 -6.02 -8.99 -23.33
C ILE A 28 -4.75 -9.30 -24.12
N ASN A 29 -3.63 -8.67 -23.77
CA ASN A 29 -2.37 -8.75 -24.51
C ASN A 29 -1.24 -9.28 -23.64
N GLN A 30 -1.21 -10.60 -23.45
CA GLN A 30 -0.19 -11.28 -22.66
C GLN A 30 1.21 -11.25 -23.28
N ASN A 31 1.33 -10.83 -24.56
CA ASN A 31 2.64 -10.70 -25.21
C ASN A 31 3.54 -9.65 -24.56
N ILE A 32 2.96 -8.72 -23.77
CA ILE A 32 3.74 -7.76 -22.99
C ILE A 32 4.56 -8.43 -21.88
N TYR A 33 4.18 -9.65 -21.48
CA TYR A 33 4.83 -10.41 -20.42
C TYR A 33 5.69 -11.55 -20.97
N SER A 34 5.26 -12.22 -22.04
CA SER A 34 5.97 -13.39 -22.59
C SER A 34 7.40 -13.10 -23.09
N GLN A 35 7.74 -11.83 -23.31
CA GLN A 35 9.08 -11.38 -23.71
C GLN A 35 10.02 -11.15 -22.52
N VAL A 36 9.47 -10.97 -21.32
CA VAL A 36 10.21 -10.56 -20.11
C VAL A 36 10.05 -11.53 -18.94
N VAL A 37 9.16 -12.52 -19.05
CA VAL A 37 8.85 -13.52 -18.02
C VAL A 37 8.81 -14.91 -18.66
N SER A 38 9.24 -15.94 -17.92
CA SER A 38 9.21 -17.32 -18.37
C SER A 38 7.79 -17.90 -18.45
N GLN A 39 7.60 -18.97 -19.22
CA GLN A 39 6.29 -19.58 -19.41
C GLN A 39 5.70 -20.15 -18.11
N GLU A 40 6.55 -20.53 -17.16
CA GLU A 40 6.14 -21.07 -15.86
C GLU A 40 5.55 -19.99 -14.93
N ILE A 41 6.03 -18.75 -15.05
CA ILE A 41 5.62 -17.62 -14.20
C ILE A 41 4.47 -16.81 -14.83
N LEU A 42 4.32 -16.88 -16.16
CA LEU A 42 3.30 -16.17 -16.92
C LEU A 42 1.87 -16.32 -16.34
N PRO A 43 1.39 -17.52 -15.93
CA PRO A 43 0.08 -17.66 -15.30
C PRO A 43 -0.06 -16.86 -14.01
N GLY A 44 1.01 -16.69 -13.25
CA GLY A 44 1.04 -15.89 -12.02
C GLY A 44 0.82 -14.41 -12.30
N VAL A 45 1.48 -13.88 -13.33
CA VAL A 45 1.32 -12.47 -13.77
C VAL A 45 -0.10 -12.21 -14.26
N VAL A 46 -0.64 -13.13 -15.09
CA VAL A 46 -2.03 -13.03 -15.58
C VAL A 46 -3.04 -13.11 -14.43
N SER A 47 -2.81 -13.98 -13.45
CA SER A 47 -3.67 -14.08 -12.26
C SER A 47 -3.62 -12.79 -11.42
N GLN A 48 -2.46 -12.15 -11.33
CA GLN A 48 -2.30 -10.89 -10.64
C GLN A 48 -3.07 -9.75 -11.34
N ASP A 49 -3.00 -9.67 -12.67
CA ASP A 49 -3.78 -8.69 -13.43
C ASP A 49 -5.30 -8.93 -13.29
N LEU A 50 -5.75 -10.19 -13.23
CA LEU A 50 -7.16 -10.52 -13.02
C LEU A 50 -7.66 -10.02 -11.66
N ILE A 51 -6.89 -10.27 -10.59
CA ILE A 51 -7.26 -9.78 -9.25
C ILE A 51 -7.22 -8.24 -9.24
N THR A 52 -6.19 -7.63 -9.84
CA THR A 52 -6.07 -6.17 -9.93
C THR A 52 -7.24 -5.54 -10.68
N PHE A 53 -7.71 -6.16 -11.76
CA PHE A 53 -8.90 -5.73 -12.50
C PHE A 53 -10.14 -5.71 -11.59
N ILE A 54 -10.40 -6.80 -10.85
CA ILE A 54 -11.53 -6.89 -9.92
C ILE A 54 -11.42 -5.83 -8.81
N ILE A 55 -10.25 -5.72 -8.18
CA ILE A 55 -9.99 -4.75 -7.11
C ILE A 55 -10.19 -3.32 -7.59
N SER A 56 -9.76 -3.01 -8.82
CA SER A 56 -9.92 -1.68 -9.41
C SER A 56 -11.39 -1.32 -9.61
N ILE A 57 -12.23 -2.25 -10.08
CA ILE A 57 -13.69 -2.05 -10.18
C ILE A 57 -14.29 -1.79 -8.79
N LEU A 58 -13.96 -2.63 -7.80
CA LEU A 58 -14.48 -2.47 -6.44
C LEU A 58 -14.06 -1.13 -5.83
N LEU A 59 -12.81 -0.71 -6.04
CA LEU A 59 -12.31 0.58 -5.54
C LEU A 59 -13.01 1.75 -6.22
N ILE A 60 -13.31 1.68 -7.52
CA ILE A 60 -14.13 2.70 -8.22
C ILE A 60 -15.51 2.77 -7.58
N LEU A 61 -16.18 1.63 -7.37
CA LEU A 61 -17.51 1.60 -6.75
C LEU A 61 -17.51 2.18 -5.34
N ILE A 62 -16.49 1.86 -4.54
CA ILE A 62 -16.30 2.42 -3.20
C ILE A 62 -16.08 3.94 -3.29
N ALA A 63 -15.16 4.39 -4.14
CA ALA A 63 -14.83 5.80 -4.26
C ALA A 63 -16.02 6.66 -4.73
N LEU A 64 -16.97 6.09 -5.48
CA LEU A 64 -18.20 6.78 -5.88
C LEU A 64 -19.27 6.82 -4.78
N LYS A 65 -19.37 5.78 -3.94
CA LYS A 65 -20.49 5.59 -3.00
C LYS A 65 -20.17 5.93 -1.54
N VAL A 66 -18.89 5.86 -1.15
CA VAL A 66 -18.47 5.99 0.26
C VAL A 66 -18.83 7.35 0.84
N LYS A 67 -19.40 7.32 2.04
CA LYS A 67 -19.75 8.50 2.83
C LYS A 67 -18.72 8.76 3.92
N LYS A 68 -18.70 10.00 4.43
CA LYS A 68 -17.73 10.46 5.43
C LYS A 68 -17.78 9.65 6.74
N ASN A 69 -18.96 9.19 7.14
CA ASN A 69 -19.17 8.41 8.36
C ASN A 69 -18.85 6.91 8.22
N GLU A 70 -18.58 6.40 7.01
CA GLU A 70 -18.37 4.97 6.74
C GLU A 70 -16.90 4.56 6.91
N THR A 71 -16.39 4.65 8.14
CA THR A 71 -14.98 4.38 8.47
C THR A 71 -14.51 2.99 8.01
N LYS A 72 -15.34 1.94 8.17
CA LYS A 72 -14.99 0.58 7.73
C LYS A 72 -14.74 0.52 6.22
N ILE A 73 -15.57 1.21 5.43
CA ILE A 73 -15.45 1.25 3.97
C ILE A 73 -14.21 2.06 3.55
N GLN A 74 -13.90 3.15 4.26
CA GLN A 74 -12.67 3.91 4.04
C GLN A 74 -11.43 3.02 4.28
N ILE A 75 -11.42 2.20 5.33
CA ILE A 75 -10.33 1.25 5.60
C ILE A 75 -10.22 0.22 4.46
N ILE A 76 -11.33 -0.32 3.96
CA ILE A 76 -11.32 -1.24 2.81
C ILE A 76 -10.73 -0.57 1.56
N ALA A 77 -11.06 0.70 1.31
CA ALA A 77 -10.47 1.46 0.21
C ALA A 77 -8.95 1.59 0.35
N LEU A 78 -8.44 1.87 1.56
CA LEU A 78 -7.00 1.89 1.84
C LEU A 78 -6.36 0.52 1.62
N SER A 79 -7.02 -0.57 2.01
CA SER A 79 -6.53 -1.93 1.76
C SER A 79 -6.42 -2.24 0.26
N PHE A 80 -7.38 -1.79 -0.55
CA PHE A 80 -7.30 -1.94 -2.01
C PHE A 80 -6.19 -1.10 -2.63
N LEU A 81 -5.96 0.12 -2.16
CA LEU A 81 -4.80 0.91 -2.57
C LEU A 81 -3.48 0.24 -2.19
N ALA A 82 -3.39 -0.33 -0.98
CA ALA A 82 -2.21 -1.06 -0.54
C ALA A 82 -1.96 -2.32 -1.38
N TYR A 83 -3.03 -3.02 -1.78
CA TYR A 83 -2.93 -4.12 -2.72
C TYR A 83 -2.41 -3.65 -4.09
N ILE A 84 -2.96 -2.58 -4.67
CA ILE A 84 -2.49 -2.03 -5.96
C ILE A 84 -1.02 -1.60 -5.87
N PHE A 85 -0.64 -0.94 -4.76
CA PHE A 85 0.75 -0.59 -4.48
C PHE A 85 1.65 -1.82 -4.49
N TYR A 86 1.26 -2.88 -3.75
CA TYR A 86 2.01 -4.13 -3.68
C TYR A 86 2.13 -4.80 -5.06
N ALA A 87 1.02 -4.99 -5.77
CA ALA A 87 0.97 -5.69 -7.05
C ALA A 87 1.90 -5.03 -8.08
N TYR A 88 1.79 -3.72 -8.28
CA TYR A 88 2.65 -3.02 -9.23
C TYR A 88 4.08 -2.80 -8.71
N SER A 89 4.30 -2.81 -7.40
CA SER A 89 5.67 -2.79 -6.85
C SER A 89 6.43 -4.06 -7.22
N ILE A 90 5.79 -5.23 -7.25
CA ILE A 90 6.42 -6.45 -7.76
C ILE A 90 6.89 -6.24 -9.20
N TYR A 91 6.05 -5.69 -10.08
CA TYR A 91 6.45 -5.46 -11.47
C TYR A 91 7.64 -4.50 -11.60
N VAL A 92 7.72 -3.49 -10.72
CA VAL A 92 8.84 -2.54 -10.69
C VAL A 92 10.12 -3.18 -10.13
N ILE A 93 10.03 -3.92 -9.02
CA ILE A 93 11.16 -4.53 -8.30
C ILE A 93 11.77 -5.69 -9.09
N GLU A 94 10.91 -6.55 -9.65
CA GLU A 94 11.30 -7.68 -10.52
C GLU A 94 11.72 -7.24 -11.93
N GLN A 95 11.78 -5.92 -12.19
CA GLN A 95 12.31 -5.36 -13.43
C GLN A 95 11.58 -5.85 -14.69
N LEU A 96 10.25 -5.87 -14.68
CA LEU A 96 9.44 -6.20 -15.86
C LEU A 96 9.48 -5.06 -16.89
N TYR A 97 10.63 -4.90 -17.54
CA TYR A 97 10.93 -3.85 -18.50
C TYR A 97 10.21 -4.10 -19.84
N ASN A 98 8.93 -3.74 -19.89
CA ASN A 98 8.13 -3.73 -21.10
C ASN A 98 7.58 -2.31 -21.38
N SER A 99 6.77 -2.16 -22.43
CA SER A 99 6.16 -0.87 -22.80
C SER A 99 5.29 -0.25 -21.70
N PHE A 100 4.88 -1.03 -20.69
CA PHE A 100 4.04 -0.61 -19.57
C PHE A 100 4.83 -0.23 -18.31
N TYR A 101 6.16 -0.37 -18.31
CA TYR A 101 6.99 -0.16 -17.12
C TYR A 101 6.78 1.22 -16.46
N LEU A 102 6.65 2.28 -17.26
CA LEU A 102 6.38 3.63 -16.75
C LEU A 102 4.99 3.75 -16.09
N PHE A 103 3.99 2.99 -16.57
CA PHE A 103 2.69 2.94 -15.93
C PHE A 103 2.75 2.19 -14.59
N TYR A 104 3.59 1.16 -14.47
CA TYR A 104 3.80 0.48 -13.19
C TYR A 104 4.41 1.43 -12.16
N LEU A 105 5.43 2.20 -12.53
CA LEU A 105 6.03 3.24 -11.66
C LEU A 105 5.01 4.33 -11.26
N LEU A 106 4.19 4.77 -12.22
CA LEU A 106 3.14 5.75 -11.96
C LEU A 106 2.10 5.20 -10.98
N LEU A 107 1.66 3.94 -11.15
CA LEU A 107 0.70 3.29 -10.28
C LEU A 107 1.24 3.05 -8.87
N VAL A 108 2.50 2.62 -8.73
CA VAL A 108 3.19 2.53 -7.44
C VAL A 108 3.21 3.90 -6.75
N SER A 109 3.59 4.95 -7.47
CA SER A 109 3.66 6.31 -6.91
C SER A 109 2.27 6.83 -6.49
N LEU A 110 1.27 6.69 -7.36
CA LEU A 110 -0.09 7.16 -7.10
C LEU A 110 -0.74 6.42 -5.93
N SER A 111 -0.64 5.10 -5.90
CA SER A 111 -1.20 4.28 -4.82
C SER A 111 -0.51 4.58 -3.48
N PHE A 112 0.83 4.69 -3.47
CA PHE A 112 1.59 5.06 -2.29
C PHE A 112 1.17 6.42 -1.73
N TRP A 113 1.18 7.47 -2.57
CA TRP A 113 0.81 8.81 -2.12
C TRP A 113 -0.67 8.92 -1.76
N SER A 114 -1.56 8.15 -2.40
CA SER A 114 -2.97 8.06 -2.01
C SER A 114 -3.13 7.52 -0.59
N ILE A 115 -2.34 6.52 -0.19
CA ILE A 115 -2.34 5.97 1.17
C ILE A 115 -1.80 7.01 2.15
N VAL A 116 -0.66 7.64 1.85
CA VAL A 116 -0.03 8.65 2.71
C VAL A 116 -0.99 9.82 2.97
N VAL A 117 -1.63 10.34 1.91
CA VAL A 117 -2.60 11.43 2.03
C VAL A 117 -3.82 10.99 2.83
N ALA A 118 -4.33 9.78 2.64
CA ALA A 118 -5.49 9.28 3.38
C ALA A 118 -5.19 9.13 4.88
N LEU A 119 -4.03 8.60 5.23
CA LEU A 119 -3.59 8.45 6.62
C LEU A 119 -3.28 9.80 7.27
N ALA A 120 -2.63 10.73 6.56
CA ALA A 120 -2.35 12.08 7.06
C ALA A 120 -3.63 12.88 7.35
N ASN A 121 -4.71 12.62 6.59
CA ASN A 121 -6.01 13.26 6.78
C ASN A 121 -6.92 12.53 7.78
N TYR A 122 -6.46 11.44 8.40
CA TYR A 122 -7.28 10.68 9.32
C TYR A 122 -7.43 11.39 10.66
N ASP A 123 -8.65 11.45 11.18
CA ASP A 123 -8.92 12.11 12.45
C ASP A 123 -8.30 11.36 13.63
N LYS A 124 -7.45 12.05 14.39
CA LYS A 124 -6.68 11.51 15.52
C LYS A 124 -7.56 11.16 16.72
N HIS A 125 -8.76 11.73 16.82
CA HIS A 125 -9.68 11.52 17.95
C HIS A 125 -10.05 10.03 18.19
N TYR A 126 -10.01 9.19 17.15
CA TYR A 126 -10.26 7.75 17.30
C TYR A 126 -9.05 6.94 17.80
N PHE A 127 -7.84 7.49 17.67
CA PHE A 127 -6.62 6.85 18.19
C PHE A 127 -6.38 7.18 19.66
N GLU A 128 -7.00 8.23 20.20
CA GLU A 128 -6.92 8.57 21.62
C GLU A 128 -7.85 7.70 22.50
N GLU A 129 -8.95 7.17 21.93
CA GLU A 129 -9.82 6.19 22.59
C GLU A 129 -9.31 4.74 22.47
N LEU A 130 -8.28 4.48 21.67
CA LEU A 130 -7.58 3.20 21.70
C LEU A 130 -6.78 3.17 22.99
N ASN A 131 -7.41 2.62 24.03
CA ASN A 131 -6.78 2.27 25.30
C ASN A 131 -5.76 1.15 25.00
N LEU A 132 -4.61 1.52 24.44
CA LEU A 132 -3.56 0.62 24.02
C LEU A 132 -3.14 -0.17 25.25
N ASN A 133 -3.32 -1.50 25.20
CA ASN A 133 -2.86 -2.39 26.25
C ASN A 133 -1.39 -2.08 26.56
N LYS A 134 -1.03 -2.03 27.84
CA LYS A 134 0.27 -1.59 28.38
C LYS A 134 1.48 -2.16 27.62
N TYR A 135 1.33 -3.37 27.09
CA TYR A 135 2.34 -4.08 26.30
C TYR A 135 2.64 -3.45 24.93
N ILE A 136 1.62 -2.89 24.24
CA ILE A 136 1.82 -2.22 22.96
C ILE A 136 2.54 -0.89 23.17
N HIS A 137 2.29 -0.22 24.31
CA HIS A 137 3.00 1.01 24.65
C HIS A 137 4.49 0.77 24.94
N TYR A 138 4.84 -0.40 25.48
CA TYR A 138 6.24 -0.82 25.67
C TYR A 138 6.95 -1.08 24.33
N LEU A 139 6.24 -1.62 23.34
CA LEU A 139 6.78 -1.86 22.00
C LEU A 139 6.90 -0.57 21.18
N SER A 140 5.98 0.40 21.35
CA SER A 140 6.06 1.69 20.67
C SER A 140 7.10 2.64 21.29
N ASN A 141 7.32 2.54 22.61
CA ASN A 141 8.34 3.31 23.34
C ASN A 141 9.66 2.52 23.44
N PHE A 142 10.11 1.88 22.35
CA PHE A 142 11.51 1.44 22.27
C PHE A 142 12.40 2.69 22.17
N ASN A 143 12.55 3.35 23.32
CA ASN A 143 13.38 4.52 23.54
C ASN A 143 14.82 4.05 23.32
N THR A 144 15.44 4.50 22.23
CA THR A 144 16.86 4.27 21.90
C THR A 144 17.80 4.57 23.08
N THR A 145 17.36 5.40 24.02
CA THR A 145 18.07 5.71 25.27
C THR A 145 18.22 4.53 26.23
N SER A 146 17.27 3.59 26.32
CA SER A 146 17.40 2.41 27.21
C SER A 146 18.36 1.37 26.64
N PHE A 147 18.43 1.25 25.31
CA PHE A 147 19.37 0.37 24.61
C PHE A 147 20.81 0.93 24.64
N LEU A 148 20.98 2.24 24.52
CA LEU A 148 22.30 2.88 24.67
C LEU A 148 22.81 2.78 26.11
N TYR A 149 21.94 2.91 27.12
CA TYR A 149 22.32 2.77 28.53
C TYR A 149 22.72 1.32 28.90
N SER A 150 22.11 0.30 28.27
CA SER A 150 22.50 -1.09 28.49
C SER A 150 23.80 -1.47 27.78
N MET A 151 24.11 -0.85 26.64
CA MET A 151 25.41 -1.02 25.98
C MET A 151 26.56 -0.36 26.73
N ASP A 152 26.36 0.83 27.29
CA ASP A 152 27.42 1.55 28.04
C ASP A 152 27.82 0.80 29.33
N LYS A 153 26.84 0.18 30.01
CA LYS A 153 27.10 -0.68 31.18
C LYS A 153 27.84 -1.98 30.83
N SER A 154 27.64 -2.50 29.63
CA SER A 154 28.32 -3.70 29.12
C SER A 154 29.79 -3.41 28.77
N ALA A 155 30.06 -2.24 28.17
CA ALA A 155 31.41 -1.78 27.87
C ALA A 155 32.22 -1.42 29.13
N ALA A 156 31.57 -0.93 30.19
CA ALA A 156 32.23 -0.66 31.47
C ALA A 156 32.60 -1.96 32.24
N ALA A 157 31.85 -3.05 32.03
CA ALA A 157 32.10 -4.33 32.71
C ALA A 157 33.26 -5.14 32.09
N THR A 158 33.62 -4.88 30.83
CA THR A 158 34.73 -5.57 30.15
C THR A 158 36.10 -4.92 30.36
N ASN A 159 36.17 -3.71 30.92
CA ASN A 159 37.43 -2.99 31.22
C ASN A 159 37.86 -3.09 32.71
N GLY A 160 37.18 -3.91 33.52
CA GLY A 160 37.42 -4.07 34.95
C GLY A 160 37.98 -5.43 35.37
N GLY A 161 38.73 -6.12 34.47
CA GLY A 161 39.39 -7.40 34.73
C GLY A 161 40.89 -7.31 34.53
#